data_AF-A0A2S3ZFJ6-F1
#
_entry.id   AF-A0A2S3ZFJ6-F1
#
_cell.length_a   1.000
_cell.length_b   1.000
_cell.length_c   1.000
_cell.angle_alpha   90.00
_cell.angle_beta   90.00
_cell.angle_gamma   90.00
#
_symmetry.space_group_name_H-M   'P 1'
#
loop_
_entity.id
_entity.type
_entity.pdbx_description
1 polymer ?
#
loop_
_entity_poly.entity_id
_entity_poly.type
_entity_poly.pdbx_seq_one_letter_code
_entity_poly.pdbx_strand_id
1 'polypeptide(L)'
;MALTACLTSGGAVAANASILYGDGGTLGFGTDYPSRGTWSDYHHPRRAHCSHVHNASYSVRSSNAGAGLWSRASIGTTIFGDRSTCNFV
;
A
#
# COMPACT_ATOMS: atom_id res chain seq x y z
N MET A 1 1.86 16.66 1.15
CA MET A 1 0.90 16.01 0.23
C MET A 1 0.91 14.51 0.53
N ALA A 2 -0.19 13.80 0.32
CA ALA A 2 -0.32 12.37 0.57
C ALA A 2 -0.98 11.74 -0.64
N LEU A 3 -0.44 10.63 -1.16
CA LEU A 3 -1.04 9.90 -2.28
C LEU A 3 -1.81 8.71 -1.69
N THR A 4 -3.13 8.86 -1.62
CA THR A 4 -4.02 7.85 -1.03
C THR A 4 -4.67 7.06 -2.15
N ALA A 5 -4.53 5.72 -2.14
CA ALA A 5 -5.16 4.85 -3.12
C ALA A 5 -6.02 3.78 -2.44
N CYS A 6 -7.31 4.05 -2.29
CA CYS A 6 -8.21 3.11 -1.63
C CYS A 6 -8.48 1.91 -2.55
N LEU A 7 -7.89 0.76 -2.24
CA LEU A 7 -8.47 -0.52 -2.60
C LEU A 7 -9.76 -0.71 -1.81
N THR A 8 -10.78 -1.27 -2.44
CA THR A 8 -11.92 -1.84 -1.71
C THR A 8 -12.05 -3.26 -2.23
N SER A 9 -11.40 -4.22 -1.57
CA SER A 9 -11.65 -5.65 -1.81
C SER A 9 -12.92 -6.03 -1.06
N GLY A 10 -13.94 -6.47 -1.79
CA GLY A 10 -15.21 -6.93 -1.23
C GLY A 10 -15.57 -8.29 -1.82
N GLY A 11 -15.57 -9.32 -0.97
CA GLY A 11 -16.08 -10.66 -1.30
C GLY A 11 -15.16 -11.50 -2.19
N ALA A 12 -14.73 -12.66 -1.67
CA ALA A 12 -13.83 -13.64 -2.30
C ALA A 12 -12.48 -13.04 -2.74
N VAL A 13 -11.44 -13.22 -1.90
CA VAL A 13 -10.08 -12.71 -2.10
C VAL A 13 -9.38 -13.34 -3.31
N ALA A 14 -9.75 -12.90 -4.51
CA ALA A 14 -8.97 -13.10 -5.71
C ALA A 14 -7.74 -12.19 -5.63
N ALA A 15 -6.56 -12.72 -5.98
CA ALA A 15 -5.35 -11.91 -6.06
C ALA A 15 -5.58 -10.75 -7.04
N ASN A 16 -5.36 -9.53 -6.58
CA ASN A 16 -5.48 -8.34 -7.41
C ASN A 16 -4.30 -7.42 -7.14
N ALA A 17 -3.76 -6.83 -8.20
CA ALA A 17 -2.69 -5.86 -8.12
C ALA A 17 -3.03 -4.68 -9.02
N SER A 18 -2.67 -3.49 -8.59
CA SER A 18 -2.85 -2.25 -9.33
C SER A 18 -1.66 -1.35 -9.11
N ILE A 19 -1.36 -0.56 -10.14
CA ILE A 19 -0.26 0.40 -10.13
C ILE A 19 -0.85 1.77 -10.39
N LEU A 20 -0.50 2.72 -9.54
CA LEU A 20 -0.85 4.13 -9.66
C LEU A 20 0.43 4.96 -9.77
N TYR A 21 0.49 5.83 -10.77
CA TYR A 21 1.56 6.81 -10.89
C TYR A 21 1.04 8.14 -10.36
N GLY A 22 1.70 8.71 -9.36
CA GLY A 22 1.21 9.91 -8.67
C GLY A 22 2.34 10.71 -8.01
N ASP A 23 2.28 12.04 -8.19
CA ASP A 23 3.27 13.02 -7.72
C ASP A 23 4.73 12.72 -8.16
N GLY A 24 4.91 12.01 -9.27
CA GLY A 24 6.24 11.59 -9.77
C GLY A 24 6.80 10.32 -9.13
N GLY A 25 6.02 9.63 -8.29
CA GLY A 25 6.31 8.30 -7.76
C GLY A 25 5.44 7.19 -8.35
N THR A 26 5.79 5.95 -8.03
CA THR A 26 5.07 4.73 -8.41
C THR A 26 4.51 4.06 -7.17
N LEU A 27 3.20 3.88 -7.11
CA LEU A 27 2.50 3.15 -6.05
C LEU A 27 1.96 1.83 -6.60
N GLY A 28 2.53 0.71 -6.17
CA GLY A 28 1.93 -0.60 -6.34
C GLY A 28 1.09 -0.94 -5.11
N PHE A 29 -0.12 -1.47 -5.31
CA PHE A 29 -0.95 -1.96 -4.22
C PHE A 29 -1.78 -3.15 -4.67
N GLY A 30 -2.18 -4.01 -3.73
CA GLY A 30 -3.00 -5.16 -4.06
C GLY A 30 -3.34 -6.03 -2.88
N THR A 31 -4.08 -7.11 -3.14
CA THR A 31 -4.20 -8.26 -2.25
C THR A 31 -3.68 -9.51 -2.92
N ASP A 32 -2.98 -10.35 -2.16
CA ASP A 32 -2.49 -11.66 -2.59
C ASP A 32 -2.66 -12.64 -1.42
N TYR A 33 -3.85 -13.23 -1.31
CA TYR A 33 -4.20 -14.19 -0.26
C TYR A 33 -4.07 -15.61 -0.80
N PRO A 34 -3.44 -16.56 -0.07
CA PRO A 34 -2.94 -16.45 1.30
C PRO A 34 -1.46 -16.05 1.44
N SER A 35 -0.74 -15.74 0.37
CA SER A 35 0.73 -15.59 0.35
C SER A 35 1.28 -14.32 1.01
N ARG A 36 0.81 -13.14 0.59
CA ARG A 36 1.36 -11.84 1.02
C ARG A 36 0.37 -11.00 1.80
N GLY A 37 -0.92 -11.26 1.63
CA GLY A 37 -2.00 -10.47 2.17
C GLY A 37 -2.24 -9.18 1.37
N THR A 38 -2.78 -8.15 2.01
CA THR A 38 -2.95 -6.82 1.42
C THR A 38 -1.64 -6.05 1.57
N TRP A 39 -1.20 -5.40 0.49
CA TRP A 39 0.10 -4.72 0.45
C TRP A 39 0.05 -3.36 -0.24
N SER A 40 1.05 -2.54 0.10
CA SER A 40 1.28 -1.22 -0.50
C SER A 40 2.79 -0.94 -0.59
N ASP A 41 3.28 -0.83 -1.81
CA ASP A 41 4.67 -0.56 -2.15
C ASP A 41 4.75 0.77 -2.89
N TYR A 42 5.42 1.76 -2.32
CA TYR A 42 5.59 3.07 -2.94
C TYR A 42 7.06 3.34 -3.23
N HIS A 43 7.33 3.94 -4.38
CA HIS A 43 8.63 4.45 -4.76
C HIS A 43 8.51 5.91 -5.15
N HIS A 44 9.36 6.75 -4.58
CA HIS A 44 9.47 8.13 -5.03
C HIS A 44 10.94 8.52 -5.23
N PRO A 45 11.33 9.02 -6.42
CA PRO A 45 12.74 9.25 -6.75
C PRO A 45 13.37 10.42 -5.99
N ARG A 46 12.58 11.36 -5.48
CA ARG A 46 13.07 12.66 -4.98
C ARG A 46 12.66 13.04 -3.56
N ARG A 47 11.84 12.23 -2.89
CA ARG A 47 11.24 12.59 -1.58
C ARG A 47 11.23 11.39 -0.66
N ALA A 48 11.42 11.65 0.62
CA ALA A 48 11.19 10.65 1.65
C ALA A 48 9.68 10.33 1.73
N HIS A 49 9.36 9.07 1.95
CA HIS A 49 7.98 8.59 1.91
C HIS A 49 7.80 7.34 2.77
N CYS A 50 6.56 6.98 3.07
CA CYS A 50 6.21 5.75 3.75
C CYS A 50 4.92 5.15 3.19
N SER A 51 4.79 3.83 3.26
CA SER A 51 3.57 3.10 2.92
C SER A 51 2.76 2.81 4.18
N HIS A 52 1.44 2.79 4.05
CA HIS A 52 0.50 2.42 5.09
C HIS A 52 -0.50 1.43 4.51
N VAL A 53 -0.78 0.35 5.23
CA VAL A 53 -1.85 -0.58 4.90
C VAL A 53 -2.74 -0.72 6.12
N HIS A 54 -4.03 -0.82 5.88
CA HIS A 54 -5.06 -0.96 6.89
C HIS A 54 -5.93 -2.15 6.51
N ASN A 55 -6.38 -2.93 7.48
CA ASN A 55 -7.45 -3.90 7.32
C ASN A 55 -8.57 -3.62 8.35
N ALA A 56 -9.59 -4.46 8.42
CA ALA A 56 -10.69 -4.28 9.39
C ALA A 56 -10.24 -4.29 10.86
N SER A 57 -9.07 -4.88 11.17
CA SER A 57 -8.63 -5.15 12.54
C SER A 57 -7.52 -4.21 13.01
N TYR A 58 -6.58 -3.84 12.15
CA TYR A 58 -5.41 -3.02 12.49
C TYR A 58 -4.76 -2.37 11.27
N SER A 59 -3.76 -1.51 11.52
CA SER A 59 -2.99 -0.81 10.49
C SER A 59 -1.49 -1.02 10.67
N VAL A 60 -0.77 -1.14 9.56
CA VAL A 60 0.69 -1.30 9.50
C VAL A 60 1.30 -0.22 8.64
N ARG A 61 2.22 0.54 9.22
CA ARG A 61 3.02 1.56 8.53
C ARG A 61 4.44 1.06 8.33
N SER A 62 5.01 1.31 7.16
CA SER A 62 6.43 1.05 6.92
C SER A 62 7.30 2.07 7.69
N SER A 63 8.59 1.75 7.84
CA SER A 63 9.59 2.78 8.13
C SER A 63 9.62 3.83 7.01
N ASN A 64 10.16 5.01 7.33
CA ASN A 64 10.38 6.05 6.33
C ASN A 64 11.46 5.57 5.35
N ALA A 65 11.14 5.54 4.06
CA ALA A 65 12.08 5.32 2.99
C ALA A 65 12.64 6.67 2.51
N GLY A 66 13.94 6.72 2.28
CA GLY A 66 14.59 7.87 1.65
C GLY A 66 14.21 8.03 0.18
N ALA A 67 14.59 9.16 -0.42
CA ALA A 67 14.42 9.38 -1.85
C ALA A 67 15.11 8.27 -2.67
N GLY A 68 14.42 7.78 -3.70
CA GLY A 68 14.93 6.73 -4.60
C GLY A 68 14.78 5.30 -4.05
N LEU A 69 14.35 5.13 -2.80
CA LEU A 69 14.09 3.82 -2.20
C LEU A 69 12.61 3.44 -2.33
N TRP A 70 12.32 2.15 -2.13
CA TRP A 70 10.94 1.65 -2.01
C TRP A 70 10.54 1.61 -0.53
N SER A 71 9.39 2.19 -0.18
CA SER A 71 8.68 1.85 1.06
C SER A 71 7.69 0.73 0.82
N ARG A 72 7.63 -0.23 1.76
CA ARG A 72 6.78 -1.41 1.63
C ARG A 72 6.05 -1.68 2.93
N ALA A 73 4.77 -1.94 2.86
CA ALA A 73 3.96 -2.38 3.98
C ALA A 73 2.99 -3.47 3.52
N SER A 74 2.72 -4.43 4.40
CA SER A 74 1.75 -5.50 4.15
C SER A 74 1.08 -5.94 5.44
N ILE A 75 -0.13 -6.47 5.30
CA ILE A 75 -0.98 -6.91 6.39
C ILE A 75 -1.78 -8.14 5.93
N GLY A 76 -2.22 -8.98 6.87
CA GLY A 76 -3.14 -10.07 6.53
C GLY A 76 -4.42 -9.52 5.90
N THR A 77 -4.80 -10.06 4.75
CA THR A 77 -6.03 -9.69 4.04
C THR A 77 -7.24 -10.05 4.87
N THR A 78 -8.21 -9.16 4.93
CA THR A 78 -9.52 -9.46 5.50
C THR A 78 -10.59 -9.38 4.42
N ILE A 79 -11.72 -10.06 4.63
CA ILE A 79 -12.84 -10.08 3.66
C ILE A 79 -13.48 -8.69 3.46
N PHE A 80 -13.17 -7.71 4.32
CA PHE A 80 -13.68 -6.34 4.25
C PHE A 80 -12.67 -5.33 4.80
N GLY A 81 -12.67 -4.11 4.25
CA GLY A 81 -12.04 -2.96 4.92
C GLY A 81 -10.53 -2.80 4.70
N ASP A 82 -9.96 -3.51 3.73
CA ASP A 82 -8.56 -3.35 3.36
C ASP A 82 -8.33 -2.04 2.61
N ARG A 83 -7.34 -1.24 3.02
CA ARG A 83 -6.98 0.04 2.39
C ARG A 83 -5.47 0.20 2.32
N SER A 84 -4.98 0.81 1.24
CA SER A 84 -3.56 1.10 1.01
C SER A 84 -3.34 2.59 0.82
N THR A 85 -2.32 3.18 1.45
CA THR A 85 -2.01 4.60 1.31
C THR A 85 -0.50 4.83 1.33
N CYS A 86 -0.02 5.94 0.77
CA CYS A 86 1.34 6.39 1.00
C CYS A 86 1.40 7.89 1.28
N ASN A 87 2.34 8.27 2.15
CA ASN A 87 2.52 9.64 2.60
C ASN A 87 3.97 10.07 2.35
N PHE A 88 4.15 11.33 1.96
CA PHE A 88 5.46 11.97 2.03
C PHE A 88 5.79 12.33 3.48
N VAL A 89 7.06 12.17 3.83
CA VAL A 89 7.61 12.51 5.16
C VAL A 89 8.21 13.91 5.11
#